data_AF-A0A959TWF5-F1
#
_entry.id   AF-A0A959TWF5-F1
#
_cell.length_a   1.000
_cell.length_b   1.000
_cell.length_c   1.000
_cell.angle_alpha   90.00
_cell.angle_beta   90.00
_cell.angle_gamma   90.00
#
_symmetry.space_group_name_H-M   'P 1'
#
loop_
_entity.id
_entity.type
_entity.pdbx_description
1 polymer ?
#
loop_
_entity_poly.entity_id
_entity_poly.type
_entity_poly.pdbx_seq_one_letter_code
_entity_poly.pdbx_strand_id
1 'polypeptide(L)'
;MARRTFDRLFWTLLGMFGGLMPVIYFQWLMPSDPTGIDASLFERGISSPLLMWVNGYLGTFFNYRYVGVVAWMGIPILVSGLARWSDLNKVERGLSLCILLSVSIIGGMGGFNYRYAYTLFPLIIIMVFVSLHKAFDHFGYSRRERMIMLSSIVALNTLCLVMAMDHRIRVKQHDPTFRSPDTSSGPLGERLNTAPDDLDAWFGSLGIAEDDRFLVNNLPVFYYRSDHYGTYYWAGSDQLYQANGTAFLFKDRTNEQVQAFLIDSLNITYVLSTRELTAYSDRFEEFLERSCTLIGEEKRGHTVHAIHPIISE
;
A
#
# COMPACT_ATOMS: atom_id res chain seq x y z
N MET A 1 -29.65 3.25 -33.99
CA MET A 1 -30.10 3.07 -32.58
C MET A 1 -28.91 2.79 -31.65
N ALA A 2 -28.05 1.80 -31.98
CA ALA A 2 -26.90 1.41 -31.14
C ALA A 2 -25.95 2.55 -30.72
N ARG A 3 -25.57 3.45 -31.64
CA ARG A 3 -24.72 4.62 -31.32
C ARG A 3 -25.32 5.51 -30.22
N ARG A 4 -26.60 5.88 -30.34
CA ARG A 4 -27.28 6.71 -29.33
C ARG A 4 -27.32 6.03 -27.95
N THR A 5 -27.46 4.71 -27.93
CA THR A 5 -27.42 3.94 -26.68
C THR A 5 -26.02 3.96 -26.07
N PHE A 6 -24.98 3.75 -26.87
CA PHE A 6 -23.59 3.84 -26.42
C PHE A 6 -23.25 5.26 -25.92
N ASP A 7 -23.63 6.32 -26.65
CA ASP A 7 -23.46 7.72 -26.22
C ASP A 7 -24.06 7.95 -24.83
N ARG A 8 -25.34 7.60 -24.67
CA ARG A 8 -26.05 7.77 -23.39
C ARG A 8 -25.35 7.02 -22.27
N LEU A 9 -25.05 5.74 -22.51
CA LEU A 9 -24.38 4.90 -21.51
C LEU A 9 -23.02 5.49 -21.13
N PHE A 10 -22.18 5.84 -22.11
CA PHE A 10 -20.87 6.41 -21.88
C PHE A 10 -20.95 7.70 -21.04
N TRP A 11 -21.80 8.66 -21.44
CA TRP A 11 -21.91 9.93 -20.73
C TRP A 11 -22.54 9.80 -19.35
N THR A 12 -23.55 8.93 -19.18
CA THR A 12 -24.12 8.62 -17.86
C THR A 12 -23.07 8.01 -16.95
N LEU A 13 -22.33 7.01 -17.44
CA LEU A 13 -21.29 6.35 -16.68
C LEU A 13 -20.16 7.33 -16.34
N LEU A 14 -19.69 8.13 -17.30
CA LEU A 14 -18.64 9.13 -17.09
C LEU A 14 -19.06 10.22 -16.09
N GLY A 15 -20.29 10.73 -16.17
CA GLY A 15 -20.81 11.72 -15.23
C GLY A 15 -20.98 11.14 -13.82
N MET A 16 -21.56 9.95 -13.70
CA MET A 16 -21.78 9.29 -12.43
C MET A 16 -20.47 8.92 -11.74
N PHE A 17 -19.57 8.22 -12.42
CA PHE A 17 -18.37 7.67 -11.80
C PHE A 17 -17.12 8.56 -11.95
N GLY A 18 -17.14 9.54 -12.85
CA GLY A 18 -16.07 10.51 -13.00
C GLY A 18 -16.34 11.85 -12.30
N GLY A 19 -17.61 12.21 -12.09
CA GLY A 19 -18.01 13.42 -11.39
C GLY A 19 -18.58 13.14 -10.01
N LEU A 20 -19.74 12.47 -9.95
CA LEU A 20 -20.51 12.31 -8.70
C LEU A 20 -19.82 11.39 -7.69
N MET A 21 -19.33 10.21 -8.12
CA MET A 21 -18.73 9.24 -7.20
C MET A 21 -17.43 9.73 -6.55
N PRO A 22 -16.50 10.42 -7.23
CA PRO A 22 -15.35 11.05 -6.56
C PRO A 22 -15.77 12.03 -5.47
N VAL A 23 -16.84 12.80 -5.69
CA VAL A 23 -17.41 13.69 -4.66
C VAL A 23 -17.90 12.91 -3.46
N ILE A 24 -18.77 11.91 -3.69
CA ILE A 24 -19.27 11.03 -2.62
C ILE A 24 -18.09 10.35 -1.88
N TYR A 25 -17.11 9.87 -2.64
CA TYR A 25 -15.97 9.14 -2.13
C TYR A 25 -15.11 10.01 -1.19
N PHE A 26 -14.63 11.17 -1.65
CA PHE A 26 -13.71 12.01 -0.86
C PHE A 26 -14.40 12.87 0.21
N GLN A 27 -15.71 13.13 0.07
CA GLN A 27 -16.45 13.97 1.02
C GLN A 27 -17.22 13.15 2.07
N TRP A 28 -17.72 11.95 1.73
CA TRP A 28 -18.60 11.19 2.63
C TRP A 28 -18.06 9.82 3.00
N LEU A 29 -17.45 9.08 2.06
CA LEU A 29 -17.00 7.73 2.35
C LEU A 29 -15.64 7.70 3.03
N MET A 30 -14.69 8.51 2.56
CA MET A 30 -13.31 8.49 3.04
C MET A 30 -13.15 9.46 4.22
N PRO A 31 -12.91 8.97 5.45
CA PRO A 31 -12.79 9.83 6.62
C PRO A 31 -11.56 10.71 6.50
N SER A 32 -11.67 11.94 7.01
CA SER A 32 -10.53 12.85 7.18
C SER A 32 -9.83 12.65 8.51
N ASP A 33 -10.49 12.07 9.50
CA ASP A 33 -9.91 11.78 10.80
C ASP A 33 -9.47 10.31 10.87
N PRO A 34 -8.17 10.01 11.01
CA PRO A 34 -7.68 8.65 11.17
C PRO A 34 -7.90 8.09 12.59
N THR A 35 -8.33 8.90 13.56
CA THR A 35 -8.46 8.50 14.96
C THR A 35 -9.36 7.28 15.12
N GLY A 36 -8.84 6.22 15.77
CA GLY A 36 -9.56 4.98 16.00
C GLY A 36 -9.62 4.02 14.81
N ILE A 37 -8.94 4.35 13.69
CA ILE A 37 -8.76 3.47 12.54
C ILE A 37 -7.30 2.98 12.55
N ASP A 38 -7.10 1.70 12.30
CA ASP A 38 -5.75 1.17 12.07
C ASP A 38 -5.05 1.96 10.95
N ALA A 39 -3.87 2.51 11.25
CA ALA A 39 -3.15 3.39 10.33
C ALA A 39 -2.87 2.71 8.97
N SER A 40 -2.56 1.41 8.97
CA SER A 40 -2.29 0.66 7.74
C SER A 40 -3.54 0.48 6.88
N LEU A 41 -4.72 0.31 7.51
CA LEU A 41 -6.00 0.25 6.82
C LEU A 41 -6.40 1.64 6.29
N PHE A 42 -6.21 2.68 7.10
CA PHE A 42 -6.48 4.06 6.68
C PHE A 42 -5.62 4.48 5.48
N GLU A 43 -4.32 4.16 5.48
CA GLU A 43 -3.43 4.40 4.34
C GLU A 43 -3.91 3.72 3.06
N ARG A 44 -4.46 2.50 3.17
CA ARG A 44 -5.08 1.77 2.05
C ARG A 44 -6.44 2.34 1.63
N GLY A 45 -6.95 3.34 2.35
CA GLY A 45 -8.29 3.89 2.17
C GLY A 45 -9.39 2.96 2.67
N ILE A 46 -9.11 2.05 3.59
CA ILE A 46 -10.05 1.09 4.16
C ILE A 46 -10.40 1.55 5.57
N SER A 47 -11.51 2.27 5.73
CA SER A 47 -12.00 2.71 7.05
C SER A 47 -13.33 2.10 7.45
N SER A 48 -13.96 1.35 6.55
CA SER A 48 -15.28 0.75 6.76
C SER A 48 -15.41 -0.56 5.98
N PRO A 49 -16.38 -1.43 6.32
CA PRO A 49 -16.64 -2.64 5.55
C PRO A 49 -16.93 -2.36 4.07
N LEU A 50 -17.61 -1.26 3.75
CA LEU A 50 -17.85 -0.85 2.37
C LEU A 50 -16.54 -0.54 1.65
N LEU A 51 -15.66 0.27 2.27
CA LEU A 51 -14.36 0.58 1.66
C LEU A 51 -13.40 -0.61 1.63
N MET A 52 -13.57 -1.60 2.50
CA MET A 52 -12.85 -2.88 2.37
C MET A 52 -13.23 -3.60 1.07
N TRP A 53 -14.50 -3.58 0.67
CA TRP A 53 -14.90 -4.11 -0.63
C TRP A 53 -14.41 -3.25 -1.79
N VAL A 54 -14.60 -1.93 -1.71
CA VAL A 54 -14.31 -1.01 -2.81
C VAL A 54 -12.81 -0.81 -3.01
N ASN A 55 -12.07 -0.47 -1.96
CA ASN A 55 -10.63 -0.18 -2.02
C ASN A 55 -9.75 -1.40 -1.72
N GLY A 56 -10.26 -2.36 -0.94
CA GLY A 56 -9.59 -3.62 -0.67
C GLY A 56 -9.80 -4.61 -1.80
N TYR A 57 -10.97 -5.25 -1.92
CA TYR A 57 -11.16 -6.33 -2.91
C TYR A 57 -11.30 -5.87 -4.36
N LEU A 58 -11.85 -4.68 -4.60
CA LEU A 58 -12.04 -4.10 -5.93
C LEU A 58 -11.14 -2.89 -6.18
N GLY A 59 -10.08 -2.73 -5.37
CA GLY A 59 -9.23 -1.54 -5.35
C GLY A 59 -8.59 -1.21 -6.70
N THR A 60 -8.32 -2.21 -7.52
CA THR A 60 -7.82 -2.03 -8.90
C THR A 60 -8.74 -1.19 -9.78
N PHE A 61 -10.04 -1.15 -9.49
CA PHE A 61 -11.01 -0.41 -10.28
C PHE A 61 -11.58 0.81 -9.57
N PHE A 62 -11.70 0.77 -8.24
CA PHE A 62 -12.43 1.81 -7.48
C PHE A 62 -11.60 2.59 -6.48
N ASN A 63 -10.29 2.34 -6.37
CA ASN A 63 -9.44 3.13 -5.50
C ASN A 63 -9.16 4.51 -6.14
N TYR A 64 -10.15 5.41 -6.03
CA TYR A 64 -10.13 6.75 -6.60
C TYR A 64 -8.95 7.59 -6.13
N ARG A 65 -8.38 7.28 -4.97
CA ARG A 65 -7.17 7.94 -4.45
C ARG A 65 -5.96 7.76 -5.38
N TYR A 66 -5.88 6.65 -6.11
CA TYR A 66 -4.66 6.27 -6.84
C TYR A 66 -4.88 6.03 -8.33
N VAL A 67 -6.04 5.49 -8.71
CA VAL A 67 -6.28 4.90 -10.03
C VAL A 67 -7.26 5.75 -10.88
N GLY A 68 -7.95 6.71 -10.23
CA GLY A 68 -8.78 7.71 -10.89
C GLY A 68 -10.00 7.16 -11.63
N VAL A 69 -10.52 7.96 -12.55
CA VAL A 69 -11.74 7.70 -13.33
C VAL A 69 -11.50 6.69 -14.46
N VAL A 70 -10.26 6.48 -14.91
CA VAL A 70 -10.01 5.54 -16.02
C VAL A 70 -10.22 4.09 -15.61
N ALA A 71 -9.87 3.74 -14.37
CA ALA A 71 -9.83 2.35 -13.93
C ALA A 71 -11.21 1.68 -13.94
N TRP A 72 -12.23 2.34 -13.40
CA TRP A 72 -13.57 1.78 -13.32
C TRP A 72 -14.23 1.64 -14.71
N MET A 73 -13.83 2.45 -15.70
CA MET A 73 -14.25 2.23 -17.09
C MET A 73 -13.76 0.89 -17.64
N GLY A 74 -12.72 0.31 -17.02
CA GLY A 74 -12.28 -1.06 -17.27
C GLY A 74 -13.34 -2.11 -16.93
N ILE A 75 -14.25 -1.88 -15.97
CA ILE A 75 -15.26 -2.86 -15.58
C ILE A 75 -16.28 -3.10 -16.70
N PRO A 76 -16.99 -2.09 -17.25
CA PRO A 76 -17.91 -2.32 -18.37
C PRO A 76 -17.22 -2.96 -19.58
N ILE A 77 -15.95 -2.62 -19.81
CA ILE A 77 -15.15 -3.17 -20.90
C ILE A 77 -14.83 -4.66 -20.65
N LEU A 78 -14.41 -5.02 -19.44
CA LEU A 78 -14.19 -6.42 -19.05
C LEU A 78 -15.49 -7.22 -19.10
N VAL A 79 -16.57 -6.69 -18.53
CA VAL A 79 -17.89 -7.36 -18.53
C VAL A 79 -18.41 -7.56 -19.96
N SER A 80 -18.32 -6.55 -20.81
CA SER A 80 -18.73 -6.68 -22.21
C SER A 80 -17.83 -7.63 -23.01
N GLY A 81 -16.52 -7.63 -22.74
CA GLY A 81 -15.58 -8.59 -23.33
C GLY A 81 -15.87 -10.03 -22.90
N LEU A 82 -16.24 -10.25 -21.64
CA LEU A 82 -16.65 -11.57 -21.12
C LEU A 82 -17.99 -12.02 -21.70
N ALA A 83 -18.96 -11.11 -21.77
CA ALA A 83 -20.27 -11.40 -22.38
C ALA A 83 -20.13 -11.74 -23.88
N ARG A 84 -19.12 -11.18 -24.55
CA ARG A 84 -18.82 -11.39 -25.97
C ARG A 84 -17.50 -12.13 -26.18
N TRP A 85 -17.21 -13.11 -25.31
CA TRP A 85 -15.95 -13.84 -25.32
C TRP A 85 -15.58 -14.42 -26.68
N SER A 86 -16.58 -14.91 -27.43
CA SER A 86 -16.45 -15.44 -28.79
C SER A 86 -15.91 -14.41 -29.80
N ASP A 87 -16.19 -13.13 -29.58
CA ASP A 87 -15.88 -12.05 -30.51
C ASP A 87 -14.48 -11.49 -30.27
N LEU A 88 -13.89 -11.75 -29.10
CA LEU A 88 -12.53 -11.35 -28.76
C LEU A 88 -11.52 -12.15 -29.56
N ASN A 89 -10.48 -11.48 -30.07
CA ASN A 89 -9.33 -12.16 -30.67
C ASN A 89 -8.45 -12.82 -29.58
N LYS A 90 -7.47 -13.64 -30.01
CA LYS A 90 -6.61 -14.40 -29.07
C LYS A 90 -5.84 -13.50 -28.09
N VAL A 91 -5.38 -12.33 -28.54
CA VAL A 91 -4.62 -11.39 -27.70
C VAL A 91 -5.55 -10.77 -26.65
N GLU A 92 -6.73 -10.30 -27.06
CA GLU A 92 -7.73 -9.72 -26.15
C GLU A 92 -8.17 -10.72 -25.08
N ARG A 93 -8.45 -11.97 -25.48
CA ARG A 93 -8.78 -13.04 -24.52
C ARG A 93 -7.64 -13.27 -23.53
N GLY A 94 -6.39 -13.32 -24.02
CA GLY A 94 -5.22 -13.47 -23.16
C GLY A 94 -5.07 -12.32 -22.15
N LEU A 95 -5.26 -11.07 -22.59
CA LEU A 95 -5.21 -9.90 -21.71
C LEU A 95 -6.34 -9.91 -20.68
N SER A 96 -7.58 -10.21 -21.08
CA SER A 96 -8.71 -10.31 -20.15
C SER A 96 -8.51 -11.41 -19.12
N LEU A 97 -8.03 -12.60 -19.52
CA LEU A 97 -7.68 -13.67 -18.57
C LEU A 97 -6.57 -13.25 -17.62
N CYS A 98 -5.51 -12.60 -18.12
CA CYS A 98 -4.41 -12.12 -17.30
C CYS A 98 -4.88 -11.12 -16.23
N ILE A 99 -5.74 -10.16 -16.61
CA ILE A 99 -6.34 -9.20 -15.67
C ILE A 99 -7.20 -9.92 -14.64
N LEU A 100 -8.08 -10.82 -15.07
CA LEU A 100 -8.97 -11.55 -14.16
C LEU A 100 -8.21 -12.44 -13.17
N LEU A 101 -7.19 -13.16 -13.63
CA LEU A 101 -6.33 -13.98 -12.78
C LEU A 101 -5.54 -13.12 -11.80
N SER A 102 -4.95 -12.02 -12.27
CA SER A 102 -4.23 -11.09 -11.40
C SER A 102 -5.14 -10.51 -10.32
N VAL A 103 -6.35 -10.07 -10.70
CA VAL A 103 -7.33 -9.54 -9.76
C VAL A 103 -7.77 -10.60 -8.75
N SER A 104 -7.95 -11.85 -9.19
CA SER A 104 -8.34 -12.97 -8.32
C SER A 104 -7.24 -13.34 -7.33
N ILE A 105 -5.98 -13.42 -7.79
CA ILE A 105 -4.82 -13.73 -6.95
C ILE A 105 -4.63 -12.63 -5.89
N ILE A 106 -4.60 -11.36 -6.32
CA ILE A 106 -4.39 -10.24 -5.39
C ILE A 106 -5.56 -10.11 -4.42
N GLY A 107 -6.80 -10.27 -4.90
CA GLY A 107 -7.99 -10.28 -4.05
C GLY A 107 -7.95 -11.42 -3.02
N GLY A 108 -7.55 -12.62 -3.44
CA GLY A 108 -7.47 -13.82 -2.59
C GLY A 108 -6.37 -13.76 -1.52
N MET A 109 -5.28 -13.03 -1.76
CA MET A 109 -4.16 -12.88 -0.81
C MET A 109 -4.41 -11.82 0.29
N GLY A 110 -5.66 -11.37 0.48
CA GLY A 110 -6.01 -10.41 1.55
C GLY A 110 -6.27 -8.98 1.07
N GLY A 111 -6.56 -8.79 -0.22
CA GLY A 111 -6.99 -7.52 -0.80
C GLY A 111 -5.89 -6.72 -1.50
N PHE A 112 -6.30 -5.68 -2.23
CA PHE A 112 -5.39 -4.80 -2.97
C PHE A 112 -4.65 -3.85 -2.03
N ASN A 113 -3.33 -4.03 -1.94
CA ASN A 113 -2.44 -2.92 -1.66
C ASN A 113 -2.43 -1.98 -2.87
N TYR A 114 -2.44 -0.66 -2.66
CA TYR A 114 -2.37 0.34 -3.74
C TYR A 114 -1.21 0.07 -4.71
N ARG A 115 -0.10 -0.51 -4.21
CA ARG A 115 1.05 -0.93 -5.02
C ARG A 115 0.66 -1.94 -6.11
N TYR A 116 -0.18 -2.93 -5.77
CA TYR A 116 -0.63 -3.94 -6.73
C TYR A 116 -1.61 -3.36 -7.76
N ALA A 117 -2.48 -2.44 -7.34
CA ALA A 117 -3.34 -1.70 -8.27
C ALA A 117 -2.49 -0.91 -9.28
N TYR A 118 -1.40 -0.27 -8.85
CA TYR A 118 -0.46 0.41 -9.74
C TYR A 118 0.25 -0.53 -10.71
N THR A 119 0.53 -1.77 -10.32
CA THR A 119 1.12 -2.77 -11.23
C THR A 119 0.17 -3.11 -12.38
N LEU A 120 -1.14 -3.21 -12.11
CA LEU A 120 -2.15 -3.53 -13.13
C LEU A 120 -2.66 -2.31 -13.90
N PHE A 121 -2.48 -1.11 -13.36
CA PHE A 121 -3.07 0.10 -13.91
C PHE A 121 -2.66 0.40 -15.35
N PRO A 122 -1.38 0.29 -15.77
CA PRO A 122 -0.99 0.51 -17.17
C PRO A 122 -1.75 -0.41 -18.13
N LEU A 123 -1.94 -1.68 -17.74
CA LEU A 123 -2.65 -2.66 -18.55
C LEU A 123 -4.14 -2.30 -18.67
N ILE A 124 -4.76 -1.83 -17.58
CA ILE A 124 -6.15 -1.38 -17.59
C ILE A 124 -6.32 -0.14 -18.46
N ILE A 125 -5.42 0.84 -18.36
CA ILE A 125 -5.42 2.02 -19.25
C ILE A 125 -5.36 1.57 -20.71
N ILE A 126 -4.38 0.74 -21.08
CA ILE A 126 -4.22 0.28 -22.46
C ILE A 126 -5.51 -0.41 -22.95
N MET A 127 -6.05 -1.32 -22.15
CA MET A 127 -7.30 -2.02 -22.46
C MET A 127 -8.47 -1.04 -22.66
N VAL A 128 -8.61 -0.05 -21.77
CA VAL A 128 -9.67 0.97 -21.84
C VAL A 128 -9.55 1.78 -23.12
N PHE A 129 -8.37 2.34 -23.40
CA PHE A 129 -8.16 3.21 -24.57
C PHE A 129 -8.26 2.45 -25.89
N VAL A 130 -7.74 1.22 -25.98
CA VAL A 130 -7.89 0.38 -27.18
C VAL A 130 -9.36 0.06 -27.43
N SER A 131 -10.11 -0.32 -26.38
CA SER A 131 -11.53 -0.66 -26.50
C SER A 131 -12.37 0.56 -26.85
N LEU A 132 -12.10 1.72 -26.25
CA LEU A 132 -12.75 2.98 -26.60
C LEU A 132 -12.45 3.38 -28.05
N HIS A 133 -11.21 3.24 -28.51
CA HIS A 133 -10.85 3.54 -29.88
C HIS A 133 -11.63 2.66 -30.88
N LYS A 134 -11.69 1.36 -30.63
CA LYS A 134 -12.48 0.41 -31.44
C LYS A 134 -13.97 0.75 -31.41
N ALA A 135 -14.51 1.11 -30.26
CA ALA A 135 -15.90 1.56 -30.15
C ALA A 135 -16.14 2.84 -30.97
N PHE A 136 -15.21 3.79 -30.94
CA PHE A 136 -15.31 5.02 -31.72
C PHE A 136 -15.31 4.78 -33.22
N ASP A 137 -14.47 3.87 -33.70
CA ASP A 137 -14.47 3.47 -35.11
C ASP A 137 -15.76 2.75 -35.48
N HIS A 138 -16.19 1.77 -34.68
CA HIS A 138 -17.39 0.98 -34.93
C HIS A 138 -18.66 1.85 -35.02
N PHE A 139 -18.80 2.86 -34.17
CA PHE A 139 -19.96 3.76 -34.16
C PHE A 139 -19.80 5.00 -35.05
N GLY A 140 -18.68 5.14 -35.77
CA GLY A 140 -18.46 6.23 -36.72
C GLY A 140 -18.32 7.61 -36.06
N TYR A 141 -17.59 7.69 -34.94
CA TYR A 141 -17.30 8.98 -34.28
C TYR A 141 -16.28 9.78 -35.08
N SER A 142 -16.57 11.07 -35.27
CA SER A 142 -15.65 12.04 -35.86
C SER A 142 -14.47 12.33 -34.93
N ARG A 143 -13.36 12.85 -35.49
CA ARG A 143 -12.17 13.25 -34.70
C ARG A 143 -12.53 14.22 -33.57
N ARG A 144 -13.43 15.18 -33.82
CA ARG A 144 -13.86 16.17 -32.83
C ARG A 144 -14.57 15.52 -31.65
N GLU A 145 -15.50 14.60 -31.90
CA GLU A 145 -16.24 13.91 -30.84
C GLU A 145 -15.31 13.03 -29.99
N ARG A 146 -14.39 12.30 -30.63
CA ARG A 146 -13.35 11.53 -29.92
C ARG A 146 -12.54 12.42 -28.99
N MET A 147 -12.07 13.57 -29.50
CA MET A 147 -11.32 14.52 -28.69
C MET A 147 -12.12 15.05 -27.51
N ILE A 148 -13.41 15.36 -27.68
CA ILE A 148 -14.28 15.81 -26.58
C ILE A 148 -14.36 14.73 -25.50
N MET A 149 -14.64 13.48 -25.88
CA MET A 149 -14.77 12.37 -24.92
C MET A 149 -13.46 12.11 -24.17
N LEU A 150 -12.32 12.08 -24.89
CA LEU A 150 -11.01 11.89 -24.27
C LEU A 150 -10.64 13.06 -23.35
N SER A 151 -10.87 14.30 -23.76
CA SER A 151 -10.65 15.48 -22.93
C SER A 151 -11.53 15.46 -21.68
N SER A 152 -12.77 14.99 -21.77
CA SER A 152 -13.64 14.83 -20.60
C SER A 152 -13.11 13.77 -19.62
N ILE A 153 -12.59 12.64 -20.12
CA ILE A 153 -11.94 11.64 -19.26
C ILE A 153 -10.73 12.27 -18.54
N VAL A 154 -9.87 12.99 -19.26
CA VAL A 154 -8.69 13.64 -18.67
C VAL A 154 -9.12 14.68 -17.63
N ALA A 155 -10.07 15.55 -17.95
CA ALA A 155 -10.56 16.58 -17.04
C ALA A 155 -11.13 16.00 -15.75
N LEU A 156 -11.91 14.92 -15.83
CA LEU A 156 -12.49 14.26 -14.65
C LEU A 156 -11.42 13.50 -13.84
N ASN A 157 -10.39 12.94 -14.47
CA ASN A 157 -9.24 12.40 -13.73
C ASN A 157 -8.47 13.50 -12.99
N THR A 158 -8.26 14.66 -13.62
CA THR A 158 -7.63 15.82 -12.97
C THR A 158 -8.46 16.29 -11.78
N LEU A 159 -9.79 16.37 -11.94
CA LEU A 159 -10.68 16.70 -10.82
C LEU A 159 -10.55 15.69 -9.68
N CYS A 160 -10.56 14.39 -9.99
CA CYS A 160 -10.37 13.33 -9.01
C CYS A 160 -9.03 13.47 -8.25
N LEU A 161 -7.95 13.81 -8.96
CA LEU A 161 -6.64 14.08 -8.36
C LEU A 161 -6.66 15.29 -7.42
N VAL A 162 -7.30 16.39 -7.84
CA VAL A 162 -7.46 17.59 -6.99
C VAL A 162 -8.21 17.25 -5.71
N MET A 163 -9.29 16.47 -5.81
CA MET A 163 -10.05 16.03 -4.63
C MET A 163 -9.25 15.10 -3.71
N ALA A 164 -8.40 14.23 -4.29
CA ALA A 164 -7.49 13.39 -3.51
C ALA A 164 -6.45 14.21 -2.75
N MET A 165 -5.91 15.26 -3.38
CA MET A 165 -4.97 16.19 -2.74
C MET A 165 -5.64 17.00 -1.63
N ASP A 166 -6.84 17.50 -1.88
CA ASP A 166 -7.66 18.23 -0.90
C ASP A 166 -8.03 17.36 0.31
N HIS A 167 -8.43 16.10 0.09
CA HIS A 167 -8.63 15.12 1.17
C HIS A 167 -7.37 14.94 2.01
N ARG A 168 -6.20 14.78 1.38
CA ARG A 168 -4.92 14.66 2.10
C ARG A 168 -4.60 15.89 2.96
N ILE A 169 -4.95 17.09 2.49
CA ILE A 169 -4.80 18.33 3.28
C ILE A 169 -5.72 18.29 4.51
N ARG A 170 -6.99 17.88 4.36
CA ARG A 170 -7.92 17.73 5.49
C ARG A 170 -7.44 16.72 6.52
N VAL A 171 -6.88 15.60 6.08
CA VAL A 171 -6.30 14.59 6.99
C VAL A 171 -5.19 15.19 7.83
N LYS A 172 -4.26 15.90 7.20
CA LYS A 172 -3.16 16.58 7.90
C LYS A 172 -3.63 17.64 8.90
N GLN A 173 -4.80 18.25 8.68
CA GLN A 173 -5.38 19.23 9.60
C GLN A 173 -6.00 18.58 10.84
N HIS A 174 -6.60 17.39 10.73
CA HIS A 174 -7.24 16.69 11.86
C HIS A 174 -6.22 16.01 12.76
N ASP A 175 -5.16 15.46 12.17
CA ASP A 175 -4.09 14.83 12.91
C ASP A 175 -2.75 15.48 12.50
N PRO A 176 -2.31 16.56 13.20
CA PRO A 176 -1.01 17.17 12.94
C PRO A 176 0.16 16.25 13.34
N THR A 177 -0.11 15.24 14.17
CA THR A 177 0.82 14.14 14.50
C THR A 177 0.83 13.03 13.46
N PHE A 178 -0.12 13.00 12.52
CA PHE A 178 -0.01 12.35 11.21
C PHE A 178 1.09 13.05 10.44
N ARG A 179 2.32 12.81 10.88
CA ARG A 179 3.54 13.22 10.22
C ARG A 179 3.48 12.51 8.89
N SER A 180 3.14 13.25 7.83
CA SER A 180 3.59 12.85 6.50
C SER A 180 5.07 12.54 6.69
N PRO A 181 5.54 11.30 6.41
CA PRO A 181 6.91 10.90 6.69
C PRO A 181 7.80 12.01 6.18
N ASP A 182 8.62 12.58 7.06
CA ASP A 182 9.28 13.86 6.85
C ASP A 182 9.96 13.87 5.47
N THR A 183 9.36 14.52 4.48
CA THR A 183 9.86 14.43 3.10
C THR A 183 11.11 15.26 2.89
N SER A 184 11.56 16.01 3.91
CA SER A 184 12.79 16.79 3.84
C SER A 184 14.04 15.92 3.70
N SER A 185 13.95 14.64 4.07
CA SER A 185 15.02 13.63 3.97
C SER A 185 14.84 12.66 2.79
N GLY A 186 13.96 12.98 1.83
CA GLY A 186 13.71 12.17 0.63
C GLY A 186 12.51 11.21 0.76
N PRO A 187 12.16 10.49 -0.33
CA PRO A 187 11.11 9.46 -0.32
C PRO A 187 11.36 8.41 0.78
N LEU A 188 10.30 7.92 1.42
CA LEU A 188 10.38 6.85 2.45
C LEU A 188 11.15 5.62 1.94
N GLY A 189 11.00 5.29 0.65
CA GLY A 189 11.76 4.21 0.02
C GLY A 189 13.26 4.47 -0.09
N GLU A 190 13.70 5.72 -0.17
CA GLU A 190 15.13 6.07 -0.08
C GLU A 190 15.59 6.03 1.37
N ARG A 191 14.82 6.57 2.32
CA ARG A 191 15.15 6.54 3.76
C ARG A 191 15.23 5.12 4.35
N LEU A 192 14.30 4.24 3.98
CA LEU A 192 14.27 2.83 4.44
C LEU A 192 15.27 1.92 3.71
N ASN A 193 15.86 2.40 2.61
CA ASN A 193 16.79 1.64 1.77
C ASN A 193 18.21 2.21 1.83
N THR A 194 18.45 3.14 2.76
CA THR A 194 19.73 3.82 2.96
C THR A 194 20.36 3.40 4.29
N ALA A 195 20.54 2.10 4.51
CA ALA A 195 21.52 1.61 5.49
C ALA A 195 22.91 2.22 5.20
N PRO A 196 23.87 2.10 6.13
CA PRO A 196 25.29 2.12 5.75
C PRO A 196 25.49 1.31 4.46
N ASP A 197 26.34 1.79 3.55
CA ASP A 197 26.57 1.11 2.26
C ASP A 197 27.00 -0.36 2.46
N ASP A 198 27.52 -0.67 3.65
CA ASP A 198 27.86 -1.98 4.18
C ASP A 198 27.31 -2.14 5.63
N LEU A 199 26.17 -2.83 5.78
CA LEU A 199 25.51 -3.00 7.07
C LEU A 199 26.29 -3.96 7.99
N ASP A 200 26.90 -5.01 7.42
CA ASP A 200 27.68 -5.99 8.16
C ASP A 200 28.99 -5.38 8.69
N ALA A 201 29.66 -4.51 7.91
CA ALA A 201 30.80 -3.75 8.42
C ALA A 201 30.41 -2.84 9.59
N TRP A 202 29.22 -2.23 9.55
CA TRP A 202 28.70 -1.45 10.67
C TRP A 202 28.43 -2.33 11.89
N PHE A 203 27.78 -3.48 11.72
CA PHE A 203 27.57 -4.44 12.80
C PHE A 203 28.88 -4.94 13.43
N GLY A 204 29.88 -5.28 12.60
CA GLY A 204 31.22 -5.62 13.06
C GLY A 204 31.88 -4.49 13.85
N SER A 205 31.67 -3.23 13.47
CA SER A 205 32.17 -2.06 14.22
C SER A 205 31.52 -1.91 15.60
N LEU A 206 30.31 -2.44 15.78
CA LEU A 206 29.58 -2.49 17.05
C LEU A 206 29.91 -3.74 17.88
N GLY A 207 30.77 -4.63 17.39
CA GLY A 207 31.13 -5.88 18.06
C GLY A 207 30.07 -6.97 17.99
N ILE A 208 29.16 -6.89 17.01
CA ILE A 208 28.12 -7.90 16.76
C ILE A 208 28.75 -9.05 15.95
N ALA A 209 28.53 -10.28 16.37
CA ALA A 209 29.06 -11.47 15.70
C ALA A 209 28.14 -11.93 14.56
N GLU A 210 28.71 -12.61 13.57
CA GLU A 210 27.97 -13.09 12.38
C GLU A 210 26.80 -14.03 12.70
N ASP A 211 26.89 -14.77 13.82
CA ASP A 211 25.86 -15.71 14.27
C ASP A 211 24.80 -15.09 15.19
N ASP A 212 24.97 -13.81 15.56
CA ASP A 212 23.97 -13.07 16.31
C ASP A 212 22.71 -12.83 15.47
N ARG A 213 21.56 -12.77 16.16
CA ARG A 213 20.27 -12.64 15.51
C ARG A 213 19.55 -11.36 15.89
N PHE A 214 18.80 -10.86 14.92
CA PHE A 214 18.10 -9.59 15.02
C PHE A 214 16.59 -9.76 15.04
N LEU A 215 15.91 -8.95 15.84
CA LEU A 215 14.55 -8.50 15.58
C LEU A 215 14.62 -7.27 14.67
N VAL A 216 14.04 -7.34 13.49
CA VAL A 216 14.13 -6.28 12.48
C VAL A 216 12.77 -5.61 12.34
N ASN A 217 12.66 -4.33 12.71
CA ASN A 217 11.41 -3.56 12.59
C ASN A 217 11.15 -3.17 11.12
N ASN A 218 10.74 -4.12 10.29
CA ASN A 218 10.31 -3.96 8.90
C ASN A 218 11.26 -3.13 8.01
N LEU A 219 12.56 -3.30 8.21
CA LEU A 219 13.60 -2.64 7.41
C LEU A 219 13.98 -3.54 6.23
N PRO A 220 13.62 -3.17 4.98
CA PRO A 220 13.97 -3.97 3.81
C PRO A 220 15.47 -4.06 3.61
N VAL A 221 16.21 -3.04 4.06
CA VAL A 221 17.66 -2.98 3.86
C VAL A 221 18.41 -4.12 4.55
N PHE A 222 17.91 -4.61 5.69
CA PHE A 222 18.47 -5.79 6.35
C PHE A 222 18.43 -7.02 5.41
N TYR A 223 17.31 -7.24 4.70
CA TYR A 223 17.17 -8.37 3.78
C TYR A 223 18.15 -8.30 2.60
N TYR A 224 18.47 -7.09 2.14
CA TYR A 224 19.28 -6.90 0.93
C TYR A 224 20.77 -6.68 1.21
N ARG A 225 21.16 -6.37 2.45
CA ARG A 225 22.49 -5.84 2.78
C ARG A 225 23.14 -6.48 4.02
N SER A 226 22.54 -7.53 4.57
CA SER A 226 23.01 -8.22 5.76
C SER A 226 23.04 -9.71 5.52
N ASP A 227 24.11 -10.37 5.95
CA ASP A 227 24.17 -11.84 6.00
C ASP A 227 23.65 -12.41 7.35
N HIS A 228 23.45 -11.55 8.35
CA HIS A 228 22.87 -11.93 9.66
C HIS A 228 21.42 -12.45 9.58
N TYR A 229 21.06 -13.32 10.52
CA TYR A 229 19.70 -13.84 10.63
C TYR A 229 18.76 -12.81 11.28
N GLY A 230 17.68 -12.45 10.59
CA GLY A 230 16.68 -11.50 11.06
C GLY A 230 15.28 -12.10 11.14
N THR A 231 14.61 -11.90 12.27
CA THR A 231 13.16 -12.10 12.40
C THR A 231 12.45 -10.77 12.22
N TYR A 232 11.55 -10.70 11.24
CA TYR A 232 10.85 -9.46 10.92
C TYR A 232 9.70 -9.18 11.88
N TYR A 233 9.58 -7.91 12.26
CA TYR A 233 8.53 -7.37 13.11
C TYR A 233 8.02 -6.06 12.51
N TRP A 234 6.74 -5.74 12.69
CA TRP A 234 6.16 -4.45 12.35
C TRP A 234 5.54 -3.81 13.59
N ALA A 235 6.21 -2.78 14.11
CA ALA A 235 5.76 -2.03 15.29
C ALA A 235 4.35 -1.47 15.14
N GLY A 236 4.01 -0.95 13.95
CA GLY A 236 2.73 -0.27 13.73
C GLY A 236 1.47 -1.14 13.83
N SER A 237 1.58 -2.46 13.81
CA SER A 237 0.44 -3.35 14.11
C SER A 237 0.78 -4.50 15.06
N ASP A 238 1.91 -4.40 15.77
CA ASP A 238 2.43 -5.43 16.65
C ASP A 238 2.55 -6.82 15.98
N GLN A 239 3.04 -6.89 14.74
CA GLN A 239 3.09 -8.15 13.99
C GLN A 239 4.50 -8.69 13.84
N LEU A 240 4.74 -9.87 14.41
CA LEU A 240 5.92 -10.70 14.19
C LEU A 240 5.67 -11.67 13.03
N TYR A 241 6.58 -11.69 12.06
CA TYR A 241 6.50 -12.54 10.87
C TYR A 241 7.36 -13.80 11.07
N GLN A 242 6.71 -14.95 11.09
CA GLN A 242 7.31 -16.26 11.30
C GLN A 242 7.05 -17.17 10.09
N ALA A 243 7.78 -18.28 10.00
CA ALA A 243 7.62 -19.23 8.88
C ALA A 243 6.20 -19.83 8.78
N ASN A 244 5.47 -19.91 9.90
CA ASN A 244 4.11 -20.45 9.99
C ASN A 244 3.01 -19.36 9.94
N GLY A 245 3.37 -18.09 9.72
CA GLY A 245 2.42 -16.98 9.62
C GLY A 245 2.80 -15.79 10.49
N THR A 246 1.80 -15.05 10.99
CA THR A 246 1.99 -13.85 11.80
C THR A 246 1.52 -14.08 13.24
N ALA A 247 2.28 -13.58 14.21
CA ALA A 247 1.91 -13.58 15.62
C ALA A 247 2.00 -12.16 16.19
N PHE A 248 1.27 -11.88 17.27
CA PHE A 248 1.48 -10.64 18.03
C PHE A 248 2.70 -10.77 18.92
N LEU A 249 3.54 -9.73 19.02
CA LEU A 249 4.71 -9.75 19.89
C LEU A 249 4.35 -9.26 21.31
N PHE A 250 3.69 -8.11 21.41
CA PHE A 250 3.36 -7.47 22.70
C PHE A 250 1.97 -7.78 23.22
N LYS A 251 1.02 -8.14 22.35
CA LYS A 251 -0.35 -8.44 22.79
C LYS A 251 -0.35 -9.51 23.88
N ASP A 252 -0.95 -9.16 25.02
CA ASP A 252 -1.06 -9.99 26.22
C ASP A 252 0.29 -10.40 26.85
N ARG A 253 1.39 -9.66 26.54
CA ARG A 253 2.73 -9.88 27.13
C ARG A 253 3.29 -8.63 27.83
N THR A 254 3.97 -8.83 28.95
CA THR A 254 4.82 -7.81 29.59
C THR A 254 6.15 -7.66 28.84
N ASN A 255 6.93 -6.61 29.13
CA ASN A 255 8.23 -6.41 28.47
C ASN A 255 9.20 -7.54 28.81
N GLU A 256 9.16 -8.04 30.04
CA GLU A 256 9.97 -9.17 30.51
C GLU A 256 9.58 -10.47 29.78
N GLN A 257 8.28 -10.68 29.54
CA GLN A 257 7.79 -11.82 28.77
C GLN A 257 8.20 -11.73 27.29
N VAL A 258 8.18 -10.52 26.71
CA VAL A 258 8.68 -10.30 25.35
C VAL A 258 10.19 -10.53 25.27
N GLN A 259 10.95 -10.00 26.22
CA GLN A 259 12.39 -10.21 26.33
C GLN A 259 12.74 -11.71 26.41
N ALA A 260 12.11 -12.45 27.32
CA ALA A 260 12.26 -13.90 27.44
C ALA A 260 11.86 -14.64 26.17
N PHE A 261 10.77 -14.25 25.52
CA PHE A 261 10.38 -14.86 24.26
C PHE A 261 11.41 -14.62 23.15
N LEU A 262 11.92 -13.38 23.02
CA LEU A 262 12.93 -13.03 22.00
C LEU A 262 14.24 -13.80 22.23
N ILE A 263 14.74 -13.83 23.47
CA ILE A 263 15.99 -14.51 23.81
C ILE A 263 15.81 -16.03 23.78
N ASP A 264 14.89 -16.56 24.59
CA ASP A 264 14.83 -18.01 24.84
C ASP A 264 14.19 -18.78 23.68
N SER A 265 13.20 -18.18 22.99
CA SER A 265 12.46 -18.88 21.94
C SER A 265 12.98 -18.59 20.54
N LEU A 266 13.48 -17.37 20.28
CA LEU A 266 13.93 -16.95 18.95
C LEU A 266 15.45 -16.78 18.85
N ASN A 267 16.16 -16.84 19.97
CA ASN A 267 17.60 -16.60 20.07
C ASN A 267 18.00 -15.23 19.50
N ILE A 268 17.21 -14.20 19.77
CA ILE A 268 17.43 -12.83 19.32
C ILE A 268 18.23 -12.07 20.37
N THR A 269 19.35 -11.49 19.94
CA THR A 269 20.27 -10.71 20.77
C THR A 269 20.09 -9.20 20.55
N TYR A 270 19.76 -8.81 19.32
CA TYR A 270 19.72 -7.39 18.92
C TYR A 270 18.37 -7.01 18.31
N VAL A 271 18.05 -5.72 18.38
CA VAL A 271 16.91 -5.11 17.70
C VAL A 271 17.43 -4.03 16.74
N LEU A 272 17.10 -4.16 15.46
CA LEU A 272 17.38 -3.14 14.45
C LEU A 272 16.07 -2.40 14.10
N SER A 273 16.09 -1.08 14.22
CA SER A 273 14.96 -0.21 13.90
C SER A 273 15.45 1.14 13.32
N THR A 274 14.52 2.04 13.05
CA THR A 274 14.78 3.48 12.91
C THR A 274 13.88 4.22 13.88
N ARG A 275 14.25 5.45 14.25
CA ARG A 275 13.40 6.29 15.11
C ARG A 275 11.98 6.48 14.56
N GLU A 276 11.86 6.59 13.24
CA GLU A 276 10.57 6.69 12.55
C GLU A 276 9.72 5.45 12.73
N LEU A 277 10.30 4.26 12.53
CA LEU A 277 9.56 3.01 12.63
C LEU A 277 9.25 2.65 14.08
N THR A 278 10.10 3.02 15.02
CA THR A 278 9.86 2.86 16.45
C THR A 278 8.66 3.70 16.91
N ALA A 279 8.54 4.93 16.43
CA ALA A 279 7.48 5.86 16.82
C ALA A 279 6.05 5.44 16.40
N TYR A 280 5.89 4.32 15.67
CA TYR A 280 4.57 3.75 15.39
C TYR A 280 3.96 2.98 16.58
N SER A 281 4.73 2.72 17.65
CA SER A 281 4.24 1.99 18.83
C SER A 281 4.95 2.43 20.10
N ASP A 282 4.24 3.16 20.96
CA ASP A 282 4.71 3.55 22.30
C ASP A 282 5.16 2.34 23.12
N ARG A 283 4.50 1.18 22.93
CA ARG A 283 4.84 -0.06 23.63
C ARG A 283 6.18 -0.63 23.18
N PHE A 284 6.48 -0.55 21.89
CA PHE A 284 7.77 -0.97 21.35
C PHE A 284 8.88 0.00 21.76
N GLU A 285 8.61 1.31 21.78
CA GLU A 285 9.53 2.33 22.30
C GLU A 285 9.85 2.09 23.78
N GLU A 286 8.84 1.88 24.63
CA GLU A 286 8.99 1.54 26.05
C GLU A 286 9.83 0.26 26.25
N PHE A 287 9.64 -0.75 25.39
CA PHE A 287 10.45 -1.97 25.42
C PHE A 287 11.93 -1.69 25.13
N LEU A 288 12.23 -0.90 24.08
CA LEU A 288 13.61 -0.52 23.75
C LEU A 288 14.28 0.29 24.85
N GLU A 289 13.54 1.15 25.55
CA GLU A 289 14.07 1.96 26.65
C GLU A 289 14.33 1.14 27.92
N ARG A 290 13.46 0.19 28.24
CA ARG A 290 13.51 -0.54 29.52
C ARG A 290 14.29 -1.84 29.45
N SER A 291 14.23 -2.54 28.33
CA SER A 291 14.71 -3.93 28.19
C SER A 291 15.92 -4.05 27.26
N CYS A 292 16.37 -2.93 26.68
CA CYS A 292 17.48 -2.90 25.76
C CYS A 292 18.46 -1.75 26.06
N THR A 293 19.66 -1.85 25.50
CA THR A 293 20.68 -0.80 25.51
C THR A 293 20.97 -0.37 24.08
N LEU A 294 20.87 0.92 23.78
CA LEU A 294 21.30 1.45 22.48
C LEU A 294 22.82 1.29 22.34
N ILE A 295 23.27 0.51 21.37
CA ILE A 295 24.69 0.25 21.12
C ILE A 295 25.22 0.98 19.89
N GLY A 296 24.34 1.35 18.94
CA GLY A 296 24.72 2.07 17.74
C GLY A 296 23.58 2.88 17.17
N GLU A 297 23.89 4.10 16.72
CA GLU A 297 23.03 4.92 15.88
C GLU A 297 23.87 5.52 14.77
N GLU A 298 23.39 5.41 13.53
CA GLU A 298 24.07 5.99 12.37
C GLU A 298 23.38 7.27 11.88
N LYS A 299 24.03 8.00 10.96
CA LYS A 299 23.65 9.36 10.54
C LYS A 299 22.24 9.46 9.94
N ARG A 300 21.71 8.40 9.35
CA ARG A 300 20.38 8.33 8.73
C ARG A 300 19.31 7.80 9.69
N GLY A 301 19.67 7.56 10.95
CA GLY A 301 18.72 7.28 12.03
C GLY A 301 18.38 5.80 12.24
N HIS A 302 19.12 4.86 11.63
CA HIS A 302 19.04 3.45 12.03
C HIS A 302 19.66 3.28 13.41
N THR A 303 19.00 2.50 14.25
CA THR A 303 19.42 2.21 15.62
C THR A 303 19.55 0.71 15.82
N VAL A 304 20.60 0.31 16.54
CA VAL A 304 20.80 -1.06 17.01
C VAL A 304 20.76 -1.06 18.53
N HIS A 305 19.90 -1.90 19.09
CA HIS A 305 19.76 -2.08 20.53
C HIS A 305 20.13 -3.51 20.92
N ALA A 306 20.93 -3.70 21.95
CA ALA A 306 21.20 -5.01 22.55
C ALA A 306 20.13 -5.31 23.62
N ILE A 307 19.50 -6.48 23.57
CA ILE A 307 18.52 -6.88 24.58
C ILE A 307 19.27 -7.25 25.87
N HIS A 308 18.80 -6.81 27.04
CA HIS A 308 19.44 -7.16 28.31
C HIS A 308 19.41 -8.68 28.53
N PRO A 309 20.47 -9.29 29.08
CA PRO A 309 20.42 -10.70 29.45
C PRO A 309 19.45 -10.92 30.60
N ILE A 310 18.75 -12.06 30.61
CA ILE A 310 17.89 -12.46 31.72
C ILE A 310 18.78 -12.97 32.84
N ILE A 311 18.87 -12.21 33.92
CA ILE A 311 19.55 -12.64 35.14
C ILE A 311 18.55 -13.51 35.91
N SER A 312 18.71 -14.83 35.86
CA SER A 312 17.97 -15.73 36.74
C SER A 312 18.49 -15.54 38.17
N GLU A 313 17.66 -14.97 39.04
CA GLU A 313 17.88 -15.01 40.50
C GLU A 313 17.71 -16.43 41.05
#